data_AF-A0A235J7Q9-F1
#
_entry.id   AF-A0A235J7Q9-F1
#
_cell.length_a   1.000
_cell.length_b   1.000
_cell.length_c   1.000
_cell.angle_alpha   90.00
_cell.angle_beta   90.00
_cell.angle_gamma   90.00
#
_symmetry.space_group_name_H-M   'P 1'
#
loop_
_entity.id
_entity.type
_entity.pdbx_description
1 polymer ?
#
loop_
_entity_poly.entity_id
_entity_poly.type
_entity_poly.pdbx_seq_one_letter_code
_entity_poly.pdbx_strand_id
1 'polypeptide(L)'
;MSCKGKKRGKVLFTERDTQKQIEVQVTPFFVSCNPVGDCGKSGTRTITVNVANPAASSNNGSQHSYASFKDEVWHFVAVPQVGTYDGYHYDLYGNCHGTERLIQSGFSVNSGALTVINNVFVSDGATGLVVKDNNGNTLYNIAVSECNYQIACDGNCPEGTCECHSDSYPGYCCNDCASTSAKLKAIGDELRSKQ
;
A
#
# COMPACT_ATOMS: atom_id res chain seq x y z
N MET A 1 6.59 2.39 7.38
CA MET A 1 6.64 2.48 8.86
C MET A 1 7.95 1.83 9.37
N SER A 2 8.48 2.23 10.54
CA SER A 2 9.76 1.72 11.07
C SER A 2 9.76 1.49 12.58
N CYS A 3 10.38 0.41 13.06
CA CYS A 3 10.63 0.15 14.49
C CYS A 3 11.98 0.72 14.94
N LYS A 4 12.03 1.98 15.39
CA LYS A 4 13.25 2.58 15.93
C LYS A 4 13.45 2.19 17.40
N GLY A 5 14.65 1.74 17.76
CA GLY A 5 15.07 1.52 19.17
C GLY A 5 14.55 0.25 19.86
N LYS A 6 13.83 -0.63 19.16
CA LYS A 6 13.42 -1.96 19.68
C LYS A 6 14.43 -3.04 19.27
N LYS A 7 14.36 -4.26 19.79
CA LYS A 7 15.28 -5.34 19.37
C LYS A 7 14.67 -6.18 18.25
N ARG A 8 13.34 -6.22 18.16
CA ARG A 8 12.58 -7.00 17.18
C ARG A 8 11.33 -6.25 16.75
N GLY A 9 10.75 -6.70 15.63
CA GLY A 9 9.40 -6.34 15.24
C GLY A 9 8.72 -7.44 14.45
N LYS A 10 7.40 -7.50 14.54
CA LYS A 10 6.56 -8.43 13.78
C LYS A 10 5.90 -7.66 12.64
N VAL A 11 5.96 -8.23 11.44
CA VAL A 11 5.20 -7.73 10.29
C VAL A 11 4.11 -8.73 9.98
N LEU A 12 2.86 -8.33 10.17
CA LEU A 12 1.69 -9.10 9.80
C LEU A 12 1.23 -8.65 8.42
N PHE A 13 0.88 -9.58 7.55
CA PHE A 13 0.42 -9.30 6.18
C PHE A 13 -0.54 -10.39 5.70
N THR A 14 -1.28 -10.12 4.63
CA THR A 14 -2.20 -11.09 4.02
C THR A 14 -1.64 -11.59 2.68
N GLU A 15 -1.49 -12.91 2.55
CA GLU A 15 -1.10 -13.58 1.31
C GLU A 15 -2.20 -14.58 0.91
N ARG A 16 -2.84 -14.38 -0.25
CA ARG A 16 -3.92 -15.24 -0.76
C ARG A 16 -5.00 -15.50 0.30
N ASP A 17 -5.51 -14.41 0.89
CA ASP A 17 -6.53 -14.41 1.95
C ASP A 17 -6.13 -15.10 3.26
N THR A 18 -4.85 -15.47 3.41
CA THR A 18 -4.31 -16.04 4.65
C THR A 18 -3.43 -15.01 5.34
N GLN A 19 -3.71 -14.72 6.61
CA GLN A 19 -2.85 -13.86 7.41
C GLN A 19 -1.56 -14.61 7.76
N LYS A 20 -0.41 -13.98 7.49
CA LYS A 20 0.92 -14.48 7.79
C LYS A 20 1.70 -13.45 8.60
N GLN A 21 2.75 -13.92 9.26
CA GLN A 21 3.64 -13.08 10.05
C GLN A 21 5.10 -13.43 9.79
N ILE A 22 5.97 -12.41 9.83
CA ILE A 22 7.41 -12.57 9.92
C ILE A 22 7.96 -11.81 11.13
N GLU A 23 8.96 -12.38 11.78
CA GLU A 23 9.68 -11.75 12.89
C GLU A 23 11.02 -11.21 12.36
N VAL A 24 11.23 -9.90 12.50
CA VAL A 24 12.43 -9.20 12.04
C VAL A 24 13.33 -8.94 13.25
N GLN A 25 14.51 -9.56 13.25
CA GLN A 25 15.48 -9.52 14.37
C GLN A 25 16.45 -8.33 14.34
N VAL A 26 16.37 -7.48 13.31
CA VAL A 26 17.27 -6.33 13.12
C VAL A 26 16.48 -5.03 13.21
N THR A 27 17.05 -4.04 13.89
CA THR A 27 16.43 -2.73 14.06
C THR A 27 17.43 -1.58 13.85
N PRO A 28 16.98 -0.46 13.26
CA PRO A 28 15.67 -0.27 12.65
C PRO A 28 15.52 -1.08 11.36
N PHE A 29 14.29 -1.47 11.04
CA PHE A 29 13.92 -2.02 9.73
C PHE A 29 12.80 -1.17 9.12
N PHE A 30 12.71 -1.26 7.80
CA PHE A 30 11.75 -0.51 6.99
C PHE A 30 10.91 -1.49 6.20
N VAL A 31 9.58 -1.33 6.27
CA VAL A 31 8.64 -2.10 5.43
C VAL A 31 8.11 -1.18 4.35
N SER A 32 8.14 -1.67 3.11
CA SER A 32 7.68 -0.98 1.90
C SER A 32 6.99 -1.95 0.95
N CYS A 33 6.18 -1.42 0.04
CA CYS A 33 5.50 -2.17 -1.00
C CYS A 33 6.25 -2.02 -2.32
N ASN A 34 6.32 -3.09 -3.12
CA ASN A 34 6.94 -3.09 -4.44
C ASN A 34 5.90 -3.48 -5.52
N PRO A 35 5.81 -2.77 -6.67
CA PRO A 35 6.63 -1.62 -7.02
C PRO A 35 6.31 -0.43 -6.15
N VAL A 36 7.36 0.28 -5.77
CA VAL A 36 7.30 1.47 -4.93
C VAL A 36 6.51 2.54 -5.69
N GLY A 37 5.20 2.53 -5.51
CA GLY A 37 4.29 3.57 -5.94
C GLY A 37 3.22 3.67 -4.89
N ASP A 38 3.04 4.85 -4.32
CA ASP A 38 2.01 5.07 -3.29
C ASP A 38 0.58 4.79 -3.84
N CYS A 39 0.42 4.51 -5.14
CA CYS A 39 -0.84 4.18 -5.82
C CYS A 39 -1.21 2.69 -5.88
N GLY A 40 -0.69 1.90 -4.96
CA GLY A 40 -1.04 0.49 -4.87
C GLY A 40 -0.35 -0.36 -5.93
N LYS A 41 -1.04 -1.41 -6.40
CA LYS A 41 -0.41 -2.42 -7.27
C LYS A 41 -0.01 -1.83 -8.60
N SER A 42 1.19 -2.17 -9.09
CA SER A 42 1.48 -1.99 -10.51
C SER A 42 0.66 -2.95 -11.36
N GLY A 43 0.37 -2.51 -12.56
CA GLY A 43 -0.36 -3.29 -13.53
C GLY A 43 -0.36 -2.63 -14.89
N THR A 44 -1.10 -3.26 -15.79
CA THR A 44 -1.47 -2.67 -17.06
C THR A 44 -2.89 -2.14 -16.95
N ARG A 45 -3.08 -0.83 -17.19
CA ARG A 45 -4.41 -0.25 -17.35
C ARG A 45 -4.70 -0.07 -18.83
N THR A 46 -5.85 -0.55 -19.23
CA THR A 46 -6.33 -0.51 -20.60
C THR A 46 -7.60 0.32 -20.67
N ILE A 47 -7.57 1.38 -21.46
CA ILE A 47 -8.72 2.23 -21.74
C ILE A 47 -9.20 1.99 -23.17
N THR A 48 -10.51 2.00 -23.34
CA THR A 48 -11.14 2.05 -24.67
C THR A 48 -11.82 3.39 -24.79
N VAL A 49 -11.49 4.13 -25.84
CA VAL A 49 -11.97 5.50 -26.05
C VAL A 49 -12.68 5.62 -27.39
N ASN A 50 -13.71 6.46 -27.41
CA ASN A 50 -14.23 7.04 -28.64
C ASN A 50 -13.67 8.45 -28.76
N VAL A 51 -13.10 8.74 -29.92
CA VAL A 51 -12.62 10.08 -30.25
C VAL A 51 -13.51 10.59 -31.38
N ALA A 52 -14.32 11.61 -31.08
CA ALA A 52 -15.20 12.20 -32.07
C ALA A 52 -14.36 12.96 -33.10
N ASN A 53 -14.01 12.33 -34.22
CA ASN A 53 -13.35 13.00 -35.34
C ASN A 53 -14.40 13.81 -36.14
N PRO A 54 -14.35 15.15 -36.16
CA PRO A 54 -15.28 15.94 -36.97
C PRO A 54 -15.09 15.72 -38.47
N ALA A 55 -13.94 15.20 -38.91
CA ALA A 55 -13.62 14.95 -40.32
C ALA A 55 -13.75 13.49 -40.77
N ALA A 56 -13.98 12.54 -39.86
CA ALA A 56 -14.11 11.12 -40.20
C ALA A 56 -15.33 10.51 -39.51
N SER A 57 -16.15 9.80 -40.28
CA SER A 57 -17.23 8.96 -39.74
C SER A 57 -16.61 7.87 -38.87
N SER A 58 -16.72 8.05 -37.55
CA SER A 58 -16.51 7.05 -36.49
C SER A 58 -15.16 6.34 -36.43
N ASN A 59 -14.24 6.86 -35.60
CA ASN A 59 -13.27 6.01 -34.92
C ASN A 59 -13.93 5.48 -33.64
N ASN A 60 -14.60 4.33 -33.77
CA ASN A 60 -15.28 3.67 -32.66
C ASN A 60 -14.30 2.73 -31.94
N GLY A 61 -14.03 2.98 -30.66
CA GLY A 61 -13.48 2.02 -29.71
C GLY A 61 -11.99 1.73 -29.82
N SER A 62 -11.13 2.75 -29.98
CA SER A 62 -9.68 2.56 -29.94
C SER A 62 -9.25 2.14 -28.53
N GLN A 63 -8.48 1.05 -28.45
CA GLN A 63 -7.97 0.50 -27.20
C GLN A 63 -6.50 0.91 -27.00
N HIS A 64 -6.18 1.39 -25.80
CA HIS A 64 -4.85 1.84 -25.42
C HIS A 64 -4.47 1.25 -24.06
N SER A 65 -3.26 0.71 -23.94
CA SER A 65 -2.76 0.04 -22.73
C SER A 65 -1.46 0.68 -22.26
N TYR A 66 -1.37 0.98 -20.96
CA TYR A 66 -0.18 1.59 -20.36
C TYR A 66 0.13 0.96 -19.01
N ALA A 67 1.40 1.01 -18.62
CA ALA A 67 1.80 0.77 -17.24
C ALA A 67 1.10 1.78 -16.31
N SER A 68 0.50 1.28 -15.24
CA SER A 68 -0.34 2.03 -14.32
C SER A 68 -0.27 1.44 -12.92
N PHE A 69 -0.96 2.09 -11.99
CA PHE A 69 -1.22 1.54 -10.68
C PHE A 69 -2.72 1.43 -10.41
N LYS A 70 -3.09 0.52 -9.50
CA LYS A 70 -4.49 0.20 -9.16
C LYS A 70 -5.26 1.46 -8.72
N ASP A 71 -4.63 2.26 -7.85
CA ASP A 71 -5.24 3.44 -7.23
C ASP A 71 -4.86 4.74 -7.95
N GLU A 72 -4.16 4.65 -9.08
CA GLU A 72 -3.84 5.81 -9.93
C GLU A 72 -5.10 6.35 -10.63
N VAL A 73 -5.36 7.64 -10.46
CA VAL A 73 -6.47 8.33 -11.10
C VAL A 73 -6.02 8.89 -12.44
N TRP A 74 -6.64 8.44 -13.53
CA TRP A 74 -6.36 8.94 -14.87
C TRP A 74 -7.28 10.10 -15.23
N HIS A 75 -6.72 11.12 -15.86
CA HIS A 75 -7.48 12.26 -16.35
C HIS A 75 -6.86 12.82 -17.64
N PHE A 76 -7.67 13.56 -18.38
CA PHE A 76 -7.27 14.18 -19.64
C PHE A 76 -7.10 15.68 -19.44
N VAL A 77 -5.99 16.22 -19.94
CA VAL A 77 -5.69 17.66 -19.91
C VAL A 77 -5.79 18.20 -21.33
N ALA A 78 -6.64 19.22 -21.53
CA ALA A 78 -6.74 19.90 -22.81
C ALA A 78 -5.52 20.81 -23.01
N VAL A 79 -4.80 20.62 -24.11
CA VAL A 79 -3.62 21.39 -24.48
C VAL A 79 -3.89 22.13 -25.79
N PRO A 80 -3.75 23.47 -25.84
CA PRO A 80 -3.90 24.23 -27.07
C PRO A 80 -2.92 23.73 -28.14
N GLN A 81 -3.39 23.60 -29.38
CA GLN A 81 -2.54 23.29 -30.53
C GLN A 81 -2.75 24.28 -31.66
N VAL A 82 -1.69 24.49 -32.43
CA VAL A 82 -1.65 25.41 -33.58
C VAL A 82 -1.16 24.62 -34.78
N GLY A 83 -1.89 24.61 -35.89
CA GLY A 83 -1.50 23.86 -37.09
C GLY A 83 -2.68 23.38 -37.93
N THR A 84 -2.57 22.18 -38.50
CA THR A 84 -3.59 21.60 -39.41
C THR A 84 -4.97 21.41 -38.76
N TYR A 85 -5.02 21.36 -37.42
CA TYR A 85 -6.25 21.24 -36.64
C TYR A 85 -6.23 22.30 -35.53
N ASP A 86 -6.84 23.46 -35.76
CA ASP A 86 -6.98 24.50 -34.73
C ASP A 86 -7.90 24.01 -33.60
N GLY A 87 -7.48 24.19 -32.34
CA GLY A 87 -8.25 23.79 -31.16
C GLY A 87 -7.39 23.23 -30.03
N TYR A 88 -7.86 22.17 -29.39
CA TYR A 88 -7.17 21.46 -28.32
C TYR A 88 -6.91 20.01 -28.72
N HIS A 89 -5.74 19.48 -28.36
CA HIS A 89 -5.58 18.05 -28.16
C HIS A 89 -5.72 17.72 -26.67
N TYR A 90 -5.90 16.45 -26.36
CA TYR A 90 -5.86 15.97 -24.99
C TYR A 90 -4.59 15.17 -24.73
N ASP A 91 -3.93 15.47 -23.62
CA ASP A 91 -2.88 14.66 -23.03
C ASP A 91 -3.47 13.78 -21.94
N LEU A 92 -2.96 12.56 -21.80
CA LEU A 92 -3.37 11.63 -20.75
C LEU A 92 -2.38 11.69 -19.58
N TYR A 93 -2.89 11.98 -18.39
CA TYR A 93 -2.13 12.04 -17.14
C TYR A 93 -2.62 11.01 -16.13
N GLY A 94 -1.69 10.53 -15.32
CA GLY A 94 -1.97 9.74 -14.12
C GLY A 94 -1.65 10.58 -12.89
N ASN A 95 -2.56 10.65 -11.93
CA ASN A 95 -2.33 11.26 -10.63
C ASN A 95 -2.23 10.17 -9.57
N CYS A 96 -1.14 10.25 -8.82
CA CYS A 96 -0.91 9.39 -7.69
C CYS A 96 -0.76 10.17 -6.39
N HIS A 97 -1.84 10.22 -5.60
CA HIS A 97 -1.88 10.93 -4.32
C HIS A 97 -1.32 12.37 -4.39
N GLY A 98 -1.62 13.09 -5.48
CA GLY A 98 -1.14 14.45 -5.73
C GLY A 98 0.14 14.54 -6.55
N THR A 99 0.79 13.43 -6.86
CA THR A 99 1.93 13.38 -7.79
C THR A 99 1.44 13.06 -9.20
N GLU A 100 1.51 14.03 -10.10
CA GLU A 100 1.10 13.84 -11.50
C GLU A 100 2.23 13.32 -12.37
N ARG A 101 1.90 12.45 -13.33
CA ARG A 101 2.80 12.04 -14.41
C ARG A 101 2.08 12.08 -15.75
N LEU A 102 2.79 12.52 -16.78
CA LEU A 102 2.34 12.37 -18.16
C LEU A 102 2.43 10.90 -18.57
N ILE A 103 1.33 10.34 -19.06
CA ILE A 103 1.26 8.97 -19.58
C ILE A 103 1.46 8.98 -21.09
N GLN A 104 0.72 9.85 -21.79
CA GLN A 104 0.86 10.03 -23.23
C GLN A 104 0.50 11.47 -23.61
N SER A 105 1.38 12.11 -24.39
CA SER A 105 1.09 13.37 -25.06
C SER A 105 0.36 13.15 -26.39
N GLY A 106 -0.44 14.13 -26.80
CA GLY A 106 -1.15 14.09 -28.09
C GLY A 106 -2.09 12.88 -28.20
N PHE A 107 -2.75 12.49 -27.11
CA PHE A 107 -3.64 11.33 -27.09
C PHE A 107 -4.78 11.48 -28.12
N SER A 108 -5.24 12.70 -28.38
CA SER A 108 -6.19 13.02 -29.44
C SER A 108 -5.73 14.21 -30.31
N VAL A 109 -4.76 13.99 -31.19
CA VAL A 109 -4.20 15.04 -32.08
C VAL A 109 -5.21 15.72 -33.01
N ASN A 110 -6.35 15.08 -33.32
CA ASN A 110 -7.23 15.54 -34.41
C ASN A 110 -8.64 15.95 -34.01
N SER A 111 -9.05 15.84 -32.72
CA SER A 111 -10.50 15.87 -32.47
C SER A 111 -11.00 16.09 -31.04
N GLY A 112 -11.90 17.08 -30.90
CA GLY A 112 -13.27 16.90 -30.40
C GLY A 112 -13.48 16.33 -29.00
N ALA A 113 -14.74 15.96 -28.71
CA ALA A 113 -15.11 15.31 -27.46
C ALA A 113 -14.49 13.90 -27.38
N LEU A 114 -13.87 13.59 -26.25
CA LEU A 114 -13.34 12.27 -25.91
C LEU A 114 -14.28 11.60 -24.91
N THR A 115 -14.69 10.37 -25.21
CA THR A 115 -15.52 9.56 -24.30
C THR A 115 -14.79 8.26 -23.96
N VAL A 116 -14.52 8.05 -22.67
CA VAL A 116 -14.00 6.76 -22.19
C VAL A 116 -15.15 5.77 -22.13
N ILE A 117 -15.06 4.69 -22.90
CA ILE A 117 -16.06 3.63 -22.96
C ILE A 117 -15.76 2.58 -21.90
N ASN A 118 -14.48 2.25 -21.72
CA ASN A 118 -14.03 1.21 -20.82
C ASN A 118 -12.70 1.59 -20.17
N ASN A 119 -12.49 1.15 -18.93
CA ASN A 119 -11.25 1.33 -18.19
C ASN A 119 -11.04 0.09 -17.31
N VAL A 120 -10.11 -0.76 -17.70
CA VAL A 120 -9.81 -2.02 -17.02
C VAL A 120 -8.37 -2.00 -16.54
N PHE A 121 -8.17 -2.34 -15.27
CA PHE A 121 -6.84 -2.54 -14.68
C PHE A 121 -6.59 -4.03 -14.45
N VAL A 122 -5.43 -4.51 -14.90
CA VAL A 122 -4.94 -5.87 -14.64
C VAL A 122 -3.61 -5.75 -13.92
N SER A 123 -3.49 -6.29 -12.71
CA SER A 123 -2.22 -6.28 -11.98
C SER A 123 -1.19 -7.20 -12.64
N ASP A 124 0.08 -6.77 -12.68
CA ASP A 124 1.17 -7.55 -13.30
C ASP A 124 1.58 -8.78 -12.45
N GLY A 125 0.94 -9.00 -11.31
CA GLY A 125 1.20 -10.10 -10.39
C GLY A 125 1.15 -9.66 -8.94
N ALA A 126 1.85 -10.40 -8.07
CA ALA A 126 1.93 -10.08 -6.65
C ALA A 126 2.75 -8.81 -6.43
N THR A 127 2.17 -7.84 -5.73
CA THR A 127 2.91 -6.77 -5.09
C THR A 127 3.86 -7.37 -4.04
N GLY A 128 5.11 -6.94 -3.99
CA GLY A 128 6.06 -7.43 -2.99
C GLY A 128 5.98 -6.62 -1.70
N LEU A 129 5.76 -7.24 -0.54
CA LEU A 129 6.13 -6.64 0.73
C LEU A 129 7.65 -6.80 0.90
N VAL A 130 8.36 -5.68 0.89
CA VAL A 130 9.81 -5.64 1.03
C VAL A 130 10.17 -5.09 2.40
N VAL A 131 10.92 -5.89 3.16
CA VAL A 131 11.49 -5.49 4.45
C VAL A 131 12.98 -5.25 4.25
N LYS A 132 13.48 -4.07 4.63
CA LYS A 132 14.90 -3.69 4.54
C LYS A 132 15.48 -3.37 5.90
N ASP A 133 16.79 -3.57 6.06
CA ASP A 133 17.55 -3.12 7.22
C ASP A 133 17.87 -1.61 7.15
N ASN A 134 18.60 -1.10 8.14
CA ASN A 134 19.02 0.30 8.19
C ASN A 134 20.03 0.72 7.11
N ASN A 135 20.69 -0.24 6.48
CA ASN A 135 21.66 -0.02 5.41
C ASN A 135 20.99 -0.11 4.03
N GLY A 136 19.69 -0.38 3.97
CA GLY A 136 18.93 -0.56 2.74
C GLY A 136 19.01 -1.96 2.15
N ASN A 137 19.63 -2.94 2.84
CA ASN A 137 19.67 -4.33 2.40
C ASN A 137 18.30 -4.97 2.56
N THR A 138 17.85 -5.70 1.54
CA THR A 138 16.60 -6.46 1.61
C THR A 138 16.75 -7.67 2.52
N LEU A 139 15.95 -7.72 3.59
CA LEU A 139 15.84 -8.84 4.51
C LEU A 139 14.79 -9.84 4.05
N TYR A 140 13.64 -9.33 3.59
CA TYR A 140 12.52 -10.12 3.10
C TYR A 140 11.92 -9.48 1.85
N ASN A 141 11.51 -10.31 0.90
CA ASN A 141 10.72 -9.91 -0.26
C ASN A 141 9.59 -10.92 -0.43
N ILE A 142 8.37 -10.53 -0.08
CA ILE A 142 7.22 -11.42 0.04
C ILE A 142 6.19 -11.04 -1.02
N ALA A 143 5.87 -11.98 -1.90
CA ALA A 143 4.79 -11.81 -2.87
C ALA A 143 3.43 -11.76 -2.16
N VAL A 144 2.87 -10.56 -1.98
CA VAL A 144 1.55 -10.33 -1.42
C VAL A 144 0.56 -9.86 -2.47
N SER A 145 -0.66 -10.37 -2.42
CA SER A 145 -1.72 -9.90 -3.30
C SER A 145 -2.21 -8.52 -2.90
N GLU A 146 -2.01 -8.02 -1.69
CA GLU A 146 -2.32 -6.63 -1.34
C GLU A 146 -1.29 -6.16 -0.32
N CYS A 147 -0.86 -4.90 -0.38
CA CYS A 147 0.12 -4.39 0.56
C CYS A 147 -0.52 -3.90 1.86
N ASN A 148 -1.36 -4.75 2.44
CA ASN A 148 -1.93 -4.52 3.77
C ASN A 148 -0.99 -5.18 4.78
N TYR A 149 -0.29 -4.35 5.55
CA TYR A 149 0.59 -4.84 6.61
C TYR A 149 0.41 -4.06 7.91
N GLN A 150 0.65 -4.74 9.02
CA GLN A 150 0.72 -4.15 10.35
C GLN A 150 2.10 -4.41 10.93
N ILE A 151 2.69 -3.41 11.57
CA ILE A 151 3.97 -3.54 12.26
C ILE A 151 3.72 -3.47 13.76
N ALA A 152 4.14 -4.49 14.49
CA ALA A 152 4.23 -4.46 15.95
C ALA A 152 5.72 -4.42 16.35
N CYS A 153 6.14 -3.35 17.01
CA CYS A 153 7.49 -3.21 17.57
C CYS A 153 7.46 -3.59 19.06
N ASP A 154 8.46 -4.31 19.58
CA ASP A 154 8.45 -4.93 20.92
C ASP A 154 7.66 -4.17 22.02
N GLY A 155 6.66 -4.89 22.54
CA GLY A 155 5.67 -4.49 23.54
C GLY A 155 4.29 -5.05 23.13
N ASN A 156 3.95 -6.27 23.56
CA ASN A 156 2.63 -6.86 23.31
C ASN A 156 1.51 -6.15 24.09
N CYS A 157 1.88 -5.26 25.01
CA CYS A 157 0.99 -4.58 25.94
C CYS A 157 1.25 -3.06 25.96
N PRO A 158 0.18 -2.24 26.03
CA PRO A 158 0.30 -0.77 26.13
C PRO A 158 1.21 -0.33 27.28
N GLU A 159 1.75 0.88 27.18
CA GLU A 159 2.55 1.48 28.25
C GLU A 159 1.76 1.47 29.59
N GLY A 160 2.39 0.99 30.67
CA GLY A 160 1.74 0.77 31.98
C GLY A 160 1.15 -0.63 32.19
N THR A 161 1.21 -1.52 31.19
CA THR A 161 0.71 -2.90 31.30
C THR A 161 1.81 -3.94 31.07
N CYS A 162 1.67 -5.07 31.74
CA CYS A 162 2.59 -6.21 31.79
C CYS A 162 1.98 -7.39 31.05
N GLU A 163 2.81 -8.08 30.27
CA GLU A 163 2.43 -9.28 29.56
C GLU A 163 2.30 -10.47 30.53
N CYS A 164 1.19 -11.20 30.44
CA CYS A 164 0.95 -12.46 31.14
C CYS A 164 0.68 -13.59 30.15
N HIS A 165 0.94 -14.83 30.55
CA HIS A 165 0.70 -16.00 29.72
C HIS A 165 -0.80 -16.37 29.70
N SER A 166 -1.33 -16.72 28.52
CA SER A 166 -2.71 -17.20 28.36
C SER A 166 -2.78 -18.35 27.35
N ASP A 167 -3.58 -19.37 27.64
CA ASP A 167 -3.82 -20.50 26.73
C ASP A 167 -4.78 -20.16 25.58
N SER A 168 -5.42 -18.99 25.63
CA SER A 168 -6.33 -18.49 24.61
C SER A 168 -5.63 -17.49 23.68
N TYR A 169 -6.00 -17.47 22.40
CA TYR A 169 -5.48 -16.49 21.43
C TYR A 169 -5.66 -15.04 21.98
N PRO A 170 -4.61 -14.19 22.03
CA PRO A 170 -3.33 -14.24 21.28
C PRO A 170 -2.15 -14.96 21.96
N GLY A 171 -2.37 -15.78 22.99
CA GLY A 171 -1.31 -16.49 23.74
C GLY A 171 -0.72 -15.67 24.89
N TYR A 172 -1.24 -14.46 25.09
CA TYR A 172 -0.85 -13.54 26.13
C TYR A 172 -2.03 -12.65 26.56
N CYS A 173 -1.94 -12.08 27.75
CA CYS A 173 -2.84 -11.06 28.28
C CYS A 173 -2.04 -9.81 28.69
N CYS A 174 -2.72 -8.67 28.78
CA CYS A 174 -2.13 -7.41 29.24
C CYS A 174 -2.81 -6.98 30.53
N ASN A 175 -2.07 -7.05 31.63
CA ASN A 175 -2.55 -6.64 32.94
C ASN A 175 -1.88 -5.34 33.37
N ASP A 176 -2.57 -4.48 34.10
CA ASP A 176 -1.93 -3.33 34.74
C ASP A 176 -0.83 -3.80 35.70
N CYS A 177 0.41 -3.40 35.43
CA CYS A 177 1.57 -3.76 36.24
C CYS A 177 1.44 -3.24 37.67
N ALA A 178 0.87 -2.04 37.85
CA ALA A 178 0.73 -1.41 39.15
C ALA A 178 -0.25 -2.20 40.04
N SER A 179 -1.45 -2.46 39.52
CA SER A 179 -2.45 -3.33 40.15
C SER A 179 -1.93 -4.74 40.45
N THR A 180 -1.22 -5.36 39.51
CA THR A 180 -0.72 -6.74 39.65
C THR A 180 0.39 -6.83 40.71
N SER A 181 1.32 -5.87 40.72
CA SER A 181 2.39 -5.80 41.72
C SER A 181 1.85 -5.60 43.14
N ALA A 182 0.82 -4.77 43.31
CA ALA A 182 0.16 -4.54 44.59
C ALA A 182 -0.50 -5.81 45.15
N LYS A 183 -1.16 -6.60 44.27
CA LYS A 183 -1.76 -7.89 44.64
C LYS A 183 -0.72 -8.93 45.04
N LEU A 184 0.38 -9.04 44.28
CA LEU A 184 1.47 -9.96 44.61
C LEU A 184 2.15 -9.58 45.93
N LYS A 185 2.33 -8.27 46.18
CA LYS A 185 2.86 -7.78 47.45
C LYS A 185 1.93 -8.14 48.62
N ALA A 186 0.62 -7.92 48.49
CA ALA A 186 -0.36 -8.27 49.52
C ALA A 186 -0.36 -9.78 49.85
N ILE A 187 -0.28 -10.64 48.82
CA ILE A 187 -0.18 -12.10 49.01
C ILE A 187 1.16 -12.48 49.68
N GLY A 188 2.27 -11.85 49.26
CA GLY A 188 3.58 -12.08 49.86
C GLY A 188 3.66 -11.66 51.34
N ASP A 189 3.04 -10.54 51.68
CA ASP A 189 2.94 -10.07 53.06
C ASP A 189 2.05 -11.00 53.91
N GLU A 190 0.95 -11.53 53.35
CA GLU A 190 0.09 -12.51 54.04
C GLU A 190 0.83 -13.84 54.28
N LEU A 191 1.57 -14.35 53.29
CA LEU A 191 2.35 -15.58 53.42
C LEU A 191 3.48 -15.45 54.47
N ARG A 192 4.12 -14.28 54.56
CA ARG A 192 5.12 -13.99 55.58
C ARG A 192 4.54 -13.85 56.98
N SER A 193 3.29 -13.42 57.11
CA SER A 193 2.61 -13.32 58.42
C SER A 193 2.18 -14.68 59.00
N LYS A 194 2.19 -15.74 58.16
CA LYS A 194 1.83 -17.12 58.54
C LYS A 194 3.04 -18.04 58.71
N GLN A 195 4.27 -17.51 58.60
CA GLN A 195 5.51 -18.18 58.99
C GLN A 195 5.99 -17.65 60.34
#